data_AF-A0A9E3EIG9-F1
#
_entry.id   AF-A0A9E3EIG9-F1
#
_cell.length_a   1.000
_cell.length_b   1.000
_cell.length_c   1.000
_cell.angle_alpha   90.00
_cell.angle_beta   90.00
_cell.angle_gamma   90.00
#
_symmetry.space_group_name_H-M   'P 1'
#
loop_
_entity.id
_entity.type
_entity.pdbx_description
1 polymer ?
#
loop_
_entity_poly.entity_id
_entity_poly.type
_entity_poly.pdbx_seq_one_letter_code
_entity_poly.pdbx_strand_id
1 'polypeptide(L)'
;MAVYSFLSAFLFAAPAVAASAHAPQTDAEKTLDKILRTAEGDELILDNVLHRFPVPATKRVDYSKWLTPALIASLQAEQKRLLDQDCGGKYVEGDICGMDYNPLTCAQDTMAVHAYATLSESGDAVTITRAAVAYRMTHTGPGWRLDGIKCKELQFNFP
;
A
#
# COMPACT_ATOMS: atom_id res chain seq x y z
N MET A 1 -0.99 60.23 0.85
CA MET A 1 -0.25 59.07 0.33
C MET A 1 0.17 58.23 1.53
N ALA A 2 -0.74 57.41 2.04
CA ALA A 2 -0.92 55.97 1.78
C ALA A 2 0.00 55.12 2.70
N VAL A 3 -0.58 54.68 3.82
CA VAL A 3 0.01 53.75 4.80
C VAL A 3 -0.50 52.36 4.45
N TYR A 4 0.38 51.42 4.13
CA TYR A 4 0.03 50.01 3.90
C TYR A 4 0.34 49.19 5.16
N SER A 5 -0.69 48.83 5.91
CA SER A 5 -0.63 47.79 6.94
C SER A 5 -0.76 46.42 6.28
N PHE A 6 0.29 45.61 6.34
CA PHE A 6 0.21 44.18 6.03
C PHE A 6 -0.23 43.43 7.29
N LEU A 7 -1.46 42.90 7.28
CA LEU A 7 -1.87 41.85 8.21
C LEU A 7 -1.24 40.52 7.74
N SER A 8 -0.23 40.04 8.45
CA SER A 8 0.23 38.65 8.34
C SER A 8 -0.75 37.75 9.09
N ALA A 9 -1.57 37.00 8.35
CA ALA A 9 -2.35 35.91 8.90
C ALA A 9 -1.39 34.73 9.21
N PHE A 10 -1.06 34.56 10.48
CA PHE A 10 -0.42 33.33 10.97
C PHE A 10 -1.48 32.21 10.95
N LEU A 11 -1.42 31.37 9.92
CA LEU A 11 -2.08 30.07 9.92
C LEU A 11 -1.38 29.19 10.96
N PHE A 12 -1.99 29.04 12.12
CA PHE A 12 -1.62 27.99 13.06
C PHE A 12 -2.00 26.64 12.45
N ALA A 13 -1.00 25.91 11.96
CA ALA A 13 -1.16 24.49 11.68
C ALA A 13 -1.45 23.79 13.01
N ALA A 14 -2.65 23.23 13.15
CA ALA A 14 -2.99 22.41 14.30
C ALA A 14 -2.05 21.19 14.34
N PRO A 15 -1.51 20.81 15.51
CA PRO A 15 -0.71 19.60 15.63
C PRO A 15 -1.61 18.40 15.32
N ALA A 16 -1.20 17.58 14.35
CA ALA A 16 -1.85 16.31 14.08
C ALA A 16 -1.75 15.45 15.34
N VAL A 17 -2.89 15.18 15.98
CA VAL A 17 -2.97 14.22 17.09
C VAL A 17 -2.61 12.86 16.51
N ALA A 18 -1.50 12.27 16.97
CA ALA A 18 -1.15 10.90 16.60
C ALA A 18 -2.29 9.97 17.05
N ALA A 19 -3.04 9.44 16.09
CA ALA A 19 -4.15 8.53 16.38
C ALA A 19 -3.63 7.26 17.07
N SER A 20 -4.27 6.86 18.16
CA SER A 20 -3.96 5.60 18.84
C SER A 20 -4.37 4.43 17.95
N ALA A 21 -3.53 3.39 17.87
CA ALA A 21 -3.85 2.20 17.08
C ALA A 21 -5.08 1.46 17.64
N HIS A 22 -5.99 1.02 16.76
CA HIS A 22 -7.26 0.35 17.09
C HIS A 22 -7.64 -0.72 16.05
N ALA A 23 -8.66 -1.53 16.34
CA ALA A 23 -9.30 -2.38 15.33
C ALA A 23 -9.85 -1.52 14.16
N PRO A 24 -10.00 -2.04 12.92
CA PRO A 24 -10.47 -1.23 11.80
C PRO A 24 -11.87 -0.66 12.05
N GLN A 25 -12.01 0.67 12.00
CA GLN A 25 -13.25 1.38 12.34
C GLN A 25 -13.88 2.06 11.13
N THR A 26 -13.08 2.74 10.32
CA THR A 26 -13.57 3.45 9.13
C THR A 26 -13.79 2.48 7.96
N ASP A 27 -14.57 2.88 6.95
CA ASP A 27 -14.80 2.03 5.77
C ASP A 27 -13.51 1.82 4.97
N ALA A 28 -12.62 2.81 4.95
CA ALA A 28 -11.31 2.68 4.35
C ALA A 28 -10.44 1.67 5.12
N GLU A 29 -10.41 1.74 6.45
CA GLU A 29 -9.67 0.80 7.30
C GLU A 29 -10.20 -0.63 7.21
N LYS A 30 -11.54 -0.81 7.21
CA LYS A 30 -12.17 -2.13 7.02
C LYS A 30 -11.86 -2.69 5.65
N THR A 31 -11.86 -1.85 4.62
CA THR A 31 -11.49 -2.26 3.26
C THR A 31 -10.03 -2.67 3.21
N LEU A 32 -9.13 -1.87 3.80
CA LEU A 32 -7.72 -2.19 3.91
C LEU A 32 -7.50 -3.51 4.67
N ASP A 33 -8.15 -3.72 5.81
CA ASP A 33 -8.04 -4.96 6.59
C ASP A 33 -8.44 -6.18 5.77
N LYS A 34 -9.55 -6.10 5.01
CA LYS A 34 -9.96 -7.17 4.11
C LYS A 34 -8.91 -7.47 3.03
N ILE A 35 -8.31 -6.44 2.43
CA ILE A 35 -7.27 -6.60 1.42
C ILE A 35 -6.07 -7.33 2.02
N LEU A 36 -5.59 -6.85 3.17
CA LEU A 36 -4.37 -7.37 3.76
C LEU A 36 -4.55 -8.79 4.32
N ARG A 37 -5.71 -9.10 4.93
CA ARG A 37 -6.04 -10.48 5.32
C ARG A 37 -6.13 -11.42 4.13
N THR A 38 -6.68 -10.95 3.01
CA THR A 38 -6.70 -11.73 1.78
C THR A 38 -5.28 -12.01 1.30
N ALA A 39 -4.42 -10.99 1.32
CA ALA A 39 -3.02 -11.10 0.92
C ALA A 39 -2.21 -12.03 1.83
N GLU A 40 -2.47 -12.02 3.13
CA GLU A 40 -1.80 -12.89 4.12
C GLU A 40 -2.23 -14.36 3.99
N GLY A 41 -3.44 -14.62 3.51
CA GLY A 41 -3.92 -15.99 3.22
C GLY A 41 -3.62 -16.48 1.80
N ASP A 42 -3.05 -15.63 0.95
CA ASP A 42 -2.75 -15.95 -0.45
C ASP A 42 -1.32 -16.47 -0.61
N GLU A 43 -1.19 -17.80 -0.66
CA GLU A 43 0.08 -18.52 -0.88
C GLU A 43 0.77 -18.14 -2.21
N LEU A 44 0.02 -17.57 -3.16
CA LEU A 44 0.52 -17.17 -4.49
C LEU A 44 0.44 -15.64 -4.69
N ILE A 45 0.49 -14.87 -3.60
CA ILE A 45 0.38 -13.40 -3.64
C ILE A 45 1.31 -12.74 -4.66
N LEU A 46 2.56 -13.19 -4.73
CA LEU A 46 3.55 -12.66 -5.67
C LEU A 46 3.11 -12.89 -7.12
N ASP A 47 2.56 -14.06 -7.43
CA ASP A 47 2.15 -14.38 -8.79
C ASP A 47 0.79 -13.75 -9.13
N ASN A 48 -0.12 -13.65 -8.16
CA ASN A 48 -1.41 -12.98 -8.31
C ASN A 48 -1.30 -11.46 -8.48
N VAL A 49 -0.27 -10.81 -7.92
CA VAL A 49 -0.06 -9.34 -8.03
C VAL A 49 0.97 -8.99 -9.10
N LEU A 50 2.11 -9.68 -9.13
CA LEU A 50 3.26 -9.33 -9.98
C LEU A 50 3.28 -10.11 -11.30
N HIS A 51 2.41 -11.11 -11.46
CA HIS A 51 2.32 -11.95 -12.66
C HIS A 51 3.66 -12.63 -13.03
N ARG A 52 4.42 -13.09 -12.03
CA ARG A 52 5.72 -13.75 -12.29
C ARG A 52 5.53 -15.08 -13.02
N PHE A 53 4.55 -15.87 -12.58
CA PHE A 53 4.21 -17.17 -13.15
C PHE A 53 2.70 -17.33 -13.36
N PRO A 54 2.26 -18.24 -14.26
CA PRO A 54 0.83 -18.54 -14.42
C PRO A 54 0.22 -19.13 -13.14
N VAL A 55 -0.87 -18.53 -12.66
CA VAL A 55 -1.62 -19.01 -11.48
C VAL A 55 -2.81 -19.88 -11.92
N PRO A 56 -2.98 -21.10 -11.33
CA PRO A 56 -4.16 -21.93 -11.55
C PRO A 56 -5.46 -21.18 -11.24
N ALA A 57 -6.50 -21.37 -12.07
CA ALA A 57 -7.75 -20.63 -11.93
C ALA A 57 -8.40 -20.76 -10.54
N THR A 58 -8.27 -21.92 -9.88
CA THR A 58 -8.81 -22.20 -8.54
C THR A 58 -8.09 -21.46 -7.41
N LYS A 59 -6.89 -20.94 -7.66
CA LYS A 59 -6.04 -20.22 -6.70
C LYS A 59 -5.88 -18.74 -7.07
N ARG A 60 -6.52 -18.29 -8.15
CA ARG A 60 -6.39 -16.92 -8.66
C ARG A 60 -7.16 -15.95 -7.79
N VAL A 61 -6.47 -14.93 -7.30
CA VAL A 61 -7.06 -13.79 -6.60
C VAL A 61 -6.96 -12.55 -7.49
N ASP A 62 -8.11 -11.95 -7.79
CA ASP A 62 -8.17 -10.75 -8.63
C ASP A 62 -8.02 -9.48 -7.80
N TYR A 63 -6.76 -9.09 -7.55
CA TYR A 63 -6.43 -7.86 -6.82
C TYR A 63 -6.77 -6.58 -7.58
N SER A 64 -7.06 -6.64 -8.88
CA SER A 64 -7.42 -5.45 -9.67
C SER A 64 -8.71 -4.78 -9.18
N LYS A 65 -9.54 -5.51 -8.41
CA LYS A 65 -10.74 -4.99 -7.77
C LYS A 65 -10.45 -4.11 -6.55
N TRP A 66 -9.27 -4.25 -5.95
CA TRP A 66 -8.91 -3.60 -4.70
C TRP A 66 -7.70 -2.68 -4.81
N LEU A 67 -6.75 -2.98 -5.69
CA LEU A 67 -5.58 -2.16 -5.95
C LEU A 67 -5.85 -1.23 -7.12
N THR A 68 -5.33 0.00 -7.09
CA THR A 68 -5.36 0.88 -8.26
C THR A 68 -4.39 0.37 -9.34
N PRO A 69 -4.64 0.67 -10.63
CA PRO A 69 -3.71 0.32 -11.70
C PRO A 69 -2.32 0.93 -11.50
N ALA A 70 -2.24 2.14 -10.93
CA ALA A 70 -0.97 2.82 -10.65
C ALA A 70 -0.15 2.06 -9.60
N LEU A 71 -0.78 1.56 -8.53
CA LEU A 71 -0.11 0.73 -7.54
C LEU A 71 0.40 -0.58 -8.13
N ILE A 72 -0.44 -1.29 -8.89
CA ILE A 72 -0.05 -2.56 -9.55
C ILE A 72 1.16 -2.32 -10.46
N ALA A 73 1.13 -1.27 -11.27
CA ALA A 73 2.25 -0.92 -12.15
C ALA A 73 3.53 -0.61 -11.36
N SER A 74 3.43 0.12 -10.24
CA SER A 74 4.58 0.42 -9.38
C SER A 74 5.20 -0.83 -8.77
N LEU A 75 4.38 -1.79 -8.33
CA LEU A 75 4.83 -3.06 -7.77
C LEU A 75 5.53 -3.92 -8.84
N GLN A 76 4.94 -4.01 -10.02
CA GLN A 76 5.51 -4.76 -11.16
C GLN A 76 6.82 -4.13 -11.67
N ALA A 77 6.92 -2.80 -11.65
CA ALA A 77 8.14 -2.09 -12.01
C ALA A 77 9.28 -2.42 -11.04
N GLU A 78 9.02 -2.45 -9.74
CA GLU A 78 10.03 -2.83 -8.75
C GLU A 78 10.42 -4.31 -8.88
N GLN A 79 9.45 -5.20 -9.07
CA GLN A 79 9.75 -6.62 -9.34
C GLN A 79 10.69 -6.77 -10.54
N LYS A 80 10.41 -6.04 -11.62
CA LYS A 80 11.27 -6.06 -12.81
C LYS A 80 12.66 -5.51 -12.49
N ARG A 81 12.75 -4.40 -11.75
CA ARG A 81 14.04 -3.81 -11.35
C ARG A 81 14.89 -4.80 -10.56
N LEU A 82 14.30 -5.47 -9.58
CA LEU A 82 14.97 -6.49 -8.77
C LEU A 82 15.36 -7.71 -9.61
N LEU A 83 14.47 -8.20 -10.48
CA LEU A 83 14.78 -9.31 -11.37
C LEU A 83 15.95 -8.99 -12.33
N ASP A 84 15.99 -7.77 -12.87
CA ASP A 84 17.07 -7.29 -13.72
C ASP A 84 18.40 -7.22 -12.94
N GLN A 85 18.36 -6.78 -11.68
CA GLN A 85 19.52 -6.66 -10.78
C GLN A 85 20.05 -8.01 -10.32
N ASP A 86 19.18 -8.90 -9.86
CA ASP A 86 19.56 -10.13 -9.17
C ASP A 86 19.86 -11.26 -10.15
N CYS A 87 19.15 -11.30 -11.29
CA CYS A 87 19.16 -12.44 -12.21
C CYS A 87 19.18 -12.04 -13.70
N GLY A 88 19.64 -10.83 -14.01
CA GLY A 88 19.80 -10.37 -15.41
C GLY A 88 18.50 -10.35 -16.20
N GLY A 89 17.36 -10.20 -15.51
CA GLY A 89 16.03 -10.06 -16.11
C GLY A 89 15.33 -11.38 -16.42
N LYS A 90 15.83 -12.51 -15.91
CA LYS A 90 15.24 -13.83 -16.13
C LYS A 90 15.09 -14.57 -14.80
N TYR A 91 13.98 -15.28 -14.65
CA TYR A 91 13.84 -16.23 -13.55
C TYR A 91 14.70 -17.45 -13.85
N VAL A 92 15.54 -17.83 -12.89
CA VAL A 92 16.36 -19.04 -12.93
C VAL A 92 15.83 -19.97 -11.85
N GLU A 93 15.64 -21.24 -12.19
CA GLU A 93 15.15 -22.24 -11.24
C GLU A 93 16.14 -22.43 -10.09
N GLY A 94 15.66 -22.32 -8.86
CA GLY A 94 16.46 -22.46 -7.64
C GLY A 94 17.03 -21.16 -7.07
N ASP A 95 17.00 -20.07 -7.84
CA ASP A 95 17.50 -18.76 -7.39
C ASP A 95 16.37 -17.90 -6.77
N ILE A 96 16.71 -17.16 -5.71
CA ILE A 96 15.82 -16.15 -5.14
C ILE A 96 15.97 -14.88 -5.98
N CYS A 97 15.17 -14.78 -7.03
CA CYS A 97 15.17 -13.65 -7.97
C CYS A 97 13.98 -12.71 -7.74
N GLY A 98 14.26 -11.42 -7.61
CA GLY A 98 13.21 -10.41 -7.46
C GLY A 98 12.61 -10.38 -6.05
N MET A 99 11.39 -9.88 -5.94
CA MET A 99 10.67 -9.78 -4.68
C MET A 99 10.34 -11.16 -4.10
N ASP A 100 10.71 -11.35 -2.83
CA ASP A 100 10.56 -12.59 -2.05
C ASP A 100 9.71 -12.41 -0.78
N TYR A 101 9.02 -11.28 -0.66
CA TYR A 101 8.14 -10.94 0.46
C TYR A 101 6.76 -10.47 -0.05
N ASN A 102 5.74 -10.48 0.80
CA ASN A 102 4.42 -10.01 0.40
C ASN A 102 4.42 -8.48 0.16
N PRO A 103 4.21 -8.00 -1.07
CA PRO A 103 4.29 -6.57 -1.41
C PRO A 103 3.25 -5.71 -0.67
N LEU A 104 2.13 -6.30 -0.26
CA LEU A 104 1.02 -5.59 0.37
C LEU A 104 1.22 -5.44 1.89
N THR A 105 1.94 -6.36 2.53
CA THR A 105 2.20 -6.30 3.97
C THR A 105 3.64 -5.89 4.31
N CYS A 106 4.53 -5.81 3.31
CA CYS A 106 5.96 -5.59 3.49
C CYS A 106 6.62 -6.63 4.42
N ALA A 107 6.12 -7.87 4.43
CA ALA A 107 6.56 -8.91 5.35
C ALA A 107 6.62 -10.28 4.66
N GLN A 108 7.47 -11.17 5.18
CA GLN A 108 7.50 -12.59 4.78
C GLN A 108 6.45 -13.40 5.55
N ASP A 109 6.31 -13.13 6.85
CA ASP A 109 5.35 -13.79 7.73
C ASP A 109 4.04 -12.99 7.89
N THR A 110 3.00 -13.68 8.36
CA THR A 110 1.72 -13.05 8.73
C THR A 110 1.81 -12.35 10.08
N MET A 111 0.95 -11.37 10.29
CA MET A 111 0.87 -10.65 11.56
C MET A 111 -0.20 -11.24 12.48
N ALA A 112 0.12 -11.42 13.75
CA ALA A 112 -0.84 -11.92 14.74
C ALA A 112 -1.93 -10.89 15.12
N VAL A 113 -1.61 -9.59 15.01
CA VAL A 113 -2.51 -8.50 15.44
C VAL A 113 -2.62 -7.45 14.34
N HIS A 114 -3.86 -7.09 14.02
CA HIS A 114 -4.19 -6.03 13.08
C HIS A 114 -4.70 -4.81 13.85
N ALA A 115 -3.84 -3.81 13.99
CA ALA A 115 -4.20 -2.53 14.58
C ALA A 115 -3.85 -1.40 13.60
N TYR A 116 -4.79 -0.47 13.44
CA TYR A 116 -4.80 0.59 12.45
C TYR A 116 -4.88 1.95 13.12
N ALA A 117 -4.31 2.96 12.47
CA ALA A 117 -4.50 4.35 12.85
C ALA A 117 -4.58 5.20 11.58
N THR A 118 -5.61 6.03 11.46
CA THR A 118 -5.71 7.02 10.38
C THR A 118 -4.81 8.21 10.69
N LEU A 119 -3.82 8.48 9.82
CA LEU A 119 -2.86 9.57 9.99
C LEU A 119 -3.36 10.89 9.39
N SER A 120 -4.02 10.82 8.24
CA SER A 120 -4.51 11.99 7.53
C SER A 120 -5.62 11.61 6.57
N GLU A 121 -6.55 12.53 6.36
CA GLU A 121 -7.64 12.39 5.41
C GLU A 121 -7.77 13.69 4.62
N SER A 122 -7.92 13.59 3.29
CA SER A 122 -8.02 14.74 2.40
C SER A 122 -8.83 14.37 1.16
N GLY A 123 -10.06 14.90 1.06
CA GLY A 123 -10.95 14.62 -0.06
C GLY A 123 -11.19 13.13 -0.20
N ASP A 124 -10.92 12.59 -1.38
CA ASP A 124 -11.11 11.16 -1.69
C ASP A 124 -9.91 10.28 -1.30
N ALA A 125 -9.02 10.72 -0.41
CA ALA A 125 -7.85 9.96 0.00
C ALA A 125 -7.66 9.95 1.53
N VAL A 126 -7.23 8.81 2.05
CA VAL A 126 -6.85 8.64 3.46
C VAL A 126 -5.52 7.89 3.56
N THR A 127 -4.70 8.31 4.51
CA THR A 127 -3.47 7.62 4.89
C THR A 127 -3.69 6.89 6.20
N ILE A 128 -3.50 5.58 6.18
CA ILE A 128 -3.70 4.68 7.32
C ILE A 128 -2.37 4.00 7.61
N THR A 129 -1.97 3.90 8.88
CA THR A 129 -0.88 3.05 9.31
C THR A 129 -1.38 1.74 9.89
N ARG A 130 -0.64 0.66 9.61
CA ARG A 130 -0.74 -0.63 10.31
C ARG A 130 0.68 -1.07 10.64
N ALA A 131 0.98 -1.24 11.92
CA ALA A 131 2.35 -1.48 12.39
C ALA A 131 3.33 -0.44 11.80
N ALA A 132 4.41 -0.89 11.15
CA ALA A 132 5.42 -0.02 10.54
C ALA A 132 5.15 0.33 9.06
N VAL A 133 3.95 0.03 8.53
CA VAL A 133 3.59 0.27 7.13
C VAL A 133 2.52 1.35 7.04
N ALA A 134 2.73 2.32 6.17
CA ALA A 134 1.72 3.31 5.82
C ALA A 134 1.06 2.97 4.48
N TYR A 135 -0.25 3.15 4.42
CA TYR A 135 -1.11 2.82 3.30
C TYR A 135 -1.87 4.06 2.87
N ARG A 136 -1.92 4.31 1.57
CA ARG A 136 -2.80 5.32 0.99
C ARG A 136 -3.98 4.62 0.37
N MET A 137 -5.17 4.86 0.90
CA MET A 137 -6.43 4.45 0.29
C MET A 137 -7.03 5.62 -0.48
N THR A 138 -7.61 5.36 -1.64
CA THR A 138 -8.35 6.34 -2.43
C THR A 138 -9.77 5.86 -2.70
N HIS A 139 -10.74 6.73 -2.60
CA HIS A 139 -12.12 6.45 -2.95
C HIS A 139 -12.32 6.72 -4.45
N THR A 140 -12.46 5.66 -5.24
CA THR A 140 -12.67 5.78 -6.69
C THR A 140 -13.93 5.04 -7.06
N GLY A 141 -14.89 5.70 -7.72
CA GLY A 141 -16.11 5.09 -8.26
C GLY A 141 -16.77 4.07 -7.30
N PRO A 142 -16.56 2.74 -7.51
CA PRO A 142 -17.20 1.68 -6.73
C PRO A 142 -16.76 1.54 -5.26
N GLY A 143 -15.77 2.30 -4.77
CA GLY A 143 -15.41 2.31 -3.35
C GLY A 143 -13.95 2.60 -3.06
N TRP A 144 -13.51 2.27 -1.85
CA TRP A 144 -12.11 2.40 -1.42
C TRP A 144 -11.21 1.39 -2.10
N ARG A 145 -10.08 1.87 -2.61
CA ARG A 145 -9.01 1.06 -3.21
C ARG A 145 -7.68 1.43 -2.60
N LEU A 146 -6.80 0.45 -2.47
CA LEU A 146 -5.42 0.67 -2.05
C LEU A 146 -4.64 1.23 -3.24
N ASP A 147 -4.05 2.40 -3.02
CA ASP A 147 -3.38 3.17 -4.06
C ASP A 147 -1.90 3.35 -3.79
N GLY A 148 -1.46 3.37 -2.53
CA GLY A 148 -0.04 3.51 -2.21
C GLY A 148 0.34 2.71 -0.98
N ILE A 149 1.60 2.27 -0.94
CA ILE A 149 2.19 1.55 0.19
C ILE A 149 3.56 2.13 0.48
N LYS A 150 3.84 2.41 1.74
CA LYS A 150 5.15 2.84 2.22
C LYS A 150 5.62 1.89 3.32
N CYS A 151 6.56 1.05 2.95
CA CYS A 151 7.34 0.21 3.86
C CYS A 151 8.49 1.05 4.47
N LYS A 152 9.30 0.43 5.33
CA LYS A 152 10.45 1.10 5.98
C LYS A 152 11.44 1.72 4.98
N GLU A 153 11.82 0.97 3.95
CA GLU A 153 12.87 1.36 2.99
C GLU A 153 12.36 1.40 1.54
N LEU A 154 11.09 1.06 1.32
CA LEU A 154 10.47 0.94 0.00
C LEU A 154 9.15 1.68 -0.01
N GLN A 155 8.81 2.26 -1.16
CA GLN A 155 7.51 2.89 -1.38
C GLN A 155 6.99 2.60 -2.78
N PHE A 156 5.69 2.40 -2.88
CA PHE A 156 4.97 2.05 -4.10
C PHE A 156 3.81 3.01 -4.26
N ASN A 157 3.84 3.83 -5.32
CA ASN A 157 2.83 4.84 -5.62
C ASN A 157 2.37 5.65 -4.37
N PHE A 158 3.33 6.01 -3.51
CA PHE A 158 3.08 6.73 -2.26
C PHE A 158 3.68 8.14 -2.37
N PRO A 159 2.89 9.22 -2.14
CA PRO A 159 3.33 10.60 -2.28
C PRO A 159 4.29 11.07 -1.19
#